data_AF-A0A9D8JJQ9-F1
#
_entry.id   AF-A0A9D8JJQ9-F1
#
_cell.length_a   1.000
_cell.length_b   1.000
_cell.length_c   1.000
_cell.angle_alpha   90.00
_cell.angle_beta   90.00
_cell.angle_gamma   90.00
#
_symmetry.space_group_name_H-M   'P 1'
#
loop_
_entity.id
_entity.type
_entity.pdbx_description
1 polymer ?
#
loop_
_entity_poly.entity_id
_entity_poly.type
_entity_poly.pdbx_seq_one_letter_code
_entity_poly.pdbx_strand_id
1 'polypeptide(L)'
;MKKRKPEKYQIWIDARKRYHLSHAHIQMARELGMNPKKFGKIANERQEPWKAPLPIFIERIYFKRFGRDRPIEVKSIEEIFGKKEK
;
A
#
# COMPACT_ATOMS: atom_id res chain seq x y z
N MET A 1 -14.36 3.48 -26.37
CA MET A 1 -12.93 3.49 -25.96
C MET A 1 -12.83 3.13 -24.48
N LYS A 2 -12.21 2.00 -24.12
CA LYS A 2 -11.98 1.63 -22.71
C LYS A 2 -11.05 2.69 -22.11
N LYS A 3 -11.55 3.55 -21.21
CA LYS A 3 -10.71 4.49 -20.45
C LYS A 3 -9.64 3.65 -19.74
N ARG A 4 -8.39 3.72 -20.23
CA ARG A 4 -7.27 3.01 -19.60
C ARG A 4 -7.14 3.61 -18.21
N LYS A 5 -7.45 2.82 -17.17
CA LYS A 5 -7.19 3.23 -15.78
C LYS A 5 -5.73 3.69 -15.73
N PRO A 6 -5.43 4.87 -15.18
CA PRO A 6 -4.08 5.39 -15.35
C PRO A 6 -3.10 4.43 -14.68
N GLU A 7 -1.95 4.19 -15.31
CA GLU A 7 -1.04 3.09 -14.96
C GLU A 7 -0.62 3.11 -13.48
N LYS A 8 -0.48 4.31 -12.91
CA LYS A 8 -0.18 4.56 -11.50
C LYS A 8 -1.20 3.96 -10.52
N TYR A 9 -2.47 3.83 -10.90
CA TYR A 9 -3.54 3.27 -10.06
C TYR A 9 -3.48 1.75 -10.08
N GLN A 10 -3.25 1.20 -11.27
CA GLN A 10 -3.22 -0.24 -11.48
C GLN A 10 -2.11 -0.89 -10.65
N ILE A 11 -0.96 -0.23 -10.51
CA ILE A 11 0.17 -0.73 -9.70
C ILE A 11 -0.22 -0.87 -8.22
N TRP A 12 -0.95 0.09 -7.65
CA TRP A 12 -1.40 0.00 -6.25
C TRP A 12 -2.48 -1.06 -6.06
N ILE A 13 -3.39 -1.21 -7.03
CA ILE A 13 -4.43 -2.25 -7.00
C ILE A 13 -3.80 -3.64 -7.09
N ASP A 14 -2.85 -3.81 -8.00
CA ASP A 14 -2.12 -5.07 -8.19
C ASP A 14 -1.31 -5.43 -6.94
N ALA A 15 -0.53 -4.47 -6.41
CA ALA A 15 0.22 -4.67 -5.17
C ALA A 15 -0.70 -5.04 -4.00
N ARG A 16 -1.87 -4.39 -3.88
CA ARG A 16 -2.85 -4.73 -2.85
C ARG A 16 -3.31 -6.18 -2.94
N LYS A 17 -3.69 -6.62 -4.15
CA LYS A 17 -4.16 -7.98 -4.39
C LYS A 17 -3.05 -9.02 -4.19
N ARG A 18 -1.84 -8.72 -4.70
CA ARG A 18 -0.68 -9.62 -4.65
C ARG A 18 -0.17 -9.87 -3.24
N TYR A 19 -0.18 -8.83 -2.39
CA TYR A 19 0.35 -8.91 -1.02
C TYR A 19 -0.75 -8.92 0.05
N HIS A 20 -2.00 -9.19 -0.35
CA HIS A 20 -3.16 -9.26 0.55
C HIS A 20 -3.29 -8.04 1.49
N LEU A 21 -2.98 -6.85 0.98
CA LEU A 21 -3.02 -5.62 1.77
C LEU A 21 -4.47 -5.11 1.90
N SER A 22 -4.80 -4.57 3.06
CA SER A 22 -6.07 -3.86 3.26
C SER A 22 -6.00 -2.45 2.65
N HIS A 23 -7.15 -1.79 2.52
CA HIS A 23 -7.18 -0.37 2.14
C HIS A 23 -6.39 0.50 3.13
N ALA A 24 -6.41 0.14 4.42
CA ALA A 24 -5.62 0.81 5.45
C ALA A 24 -4.12 0.64 5.22
N HIS A 25 -3.64 -0.57 4.92
CA HIS A 25 -2.21 -0.79 4.64
C HIS A 25 -1.73 0.01 3.41
N ILE A 26 -2.56 0.11 2.38
CA ILE A 26 -2.25 0.93 1.20
C ILE A 26 -2.16 2.41 1.58
N GLN A 27 -3.10 2.89 2.39
CA GLN A 27 -3.08 4.27 2.89
C GLN A 27 -1.82 4.55 3.72
N MET A 28 -1.49 3.66 4.66
CA MET A 28 -0.27 3.75 5.48
C MET A 28 0.98 3.80 4.59
N ALA A 29 1.11 2.87 3.64
CA ALA A 29 2.27 2.81 2.75
C ALA A 29 2.41 4.09 1.91
N ARG A 30 1.30 4.73 1.54
CA ARG A 30 1.30 6.01 0.83
C ARG A 30 1.74 7.17 1.71
N GLU A 31 1.21 7.28 2.94
CA GLU A 31 1.63 8.30 3.91
C GLU A 31 3.12 8.14 4.28
N LEU A 32 3.60 6.90 4.30
CA LEU A 32 5.02 6.59 4.48
C LEU A 32 5.89 6.93 3.25
N GLY A 33 5.29 7.23 2.09
CA GLY A 33 6.01 7.51 0.84
C GLY A 33 6.62 6.26 0.20
N MET A 34 6.09 5.07 0.50
CA MET A 34 6.60 3.81 -0.05
C MET A 34 6.23 3.65 -1.53
N ASN A 35 7.06 2.90 -2.25
CA ASN A 35 6.83 2.59 -3.66
C ASN A 35 6.32 1.15 -3.82
N PRO A 36 5.13 0.93 -4.39
CA PRO A 36 4.56 -0.41 -4.58
C PRO A 36 5.40 -1.30 -5.49
N LYS A 37 6.19 -0.73 -6.43
CA LYS A 37 7.15 -1.50 -7.25
C LYS A 37 8.27 -2.13 -6.42
N LYS A 38 8.58 -1.55 -5.25
CA LYS A 38 9.62 -2.06 -4.34
C LYS A 38 9.08 -3.09 -3.34
N PHE A 39 7.77 -3.30 -3.26
CA PHE A 39 7.18 -4.25 -2.32
C PHE A 39 7.69 -5.68 -2.52
N GLY A 40 8.01 -6.08 -3.75
CA GLY A 40 8.61 -7.40 -4.00
C GLY A 40 9.94 -7.65 -3.30
N LYS A 41 10.74 -6.60 -3.06
CA LYS A 41 11.98 -6.73 -2.29
C LYS A 41 11.74 -6.78 -0.77
N ILE A 42 10.60 -6.24 -0.31
CA ILE A 42 10.25 -6.14 1.11
C ILE A 42 9.48 -7.39 1.55
N ALA A 43 8.55 -7.87 0.71
CA ALA A 43 7.73 -9.06 0.90
C ALA A 43 8.46 -10.34 0.48
N ASN A 44 9.72 -10.50 0.90
CA ASN A 44 10.49 -11.71 0.62
C ASN A 44 10.53 -12.68 1.81
N GLU A 45 9.47 -12.68 2.63
CA GLU A 45 9.27 -13.59 3.77
C GLU A 45 9.45 -15.07 3.41
N ARG A 46 9.14 -15.47 2.17
CA ARG A 46 9.30 -16.86 1.71
C ARG A 46 10.78 -17.27 1.53
N GLN A 47 11.67 -16.30 1.33
CA GLN A 47 13.12 -16.52 1.22
C GLN A 47 13.83 -16.22 2.54
N GLU A 48 13.34 -15.23 3.30
CA GLU A 48 13.89 -14.81 4.58
C GLU A 48 12.80 -14.90 5.66
N PRO A 49 12.58 -16.09 6.28
CA PRO A 49 11.48 -16.32 7.21
C PRO A 49 11.56 -15.50 8.51
N TRP A 50 12.73 -14.91 8.81
CA TRP A 50 12.90 -13.97 9.91
C TRP A 50 12.35 -12.56 9.62
N LYS A 51 11.99 -12.27 8.36
CA LYS A 51 11.34 -11.00 8.01
C LYS A 51 9.86 -11.05 8.28
N ALA A 52 9.37 -9.96 8.89
CA ALA A 52 7.95 -9.79 9.11
C ALA A 52 7.21 -9.69 7.76
N PRO A 53 5.99 -10.23 7.67
CA PRO A 53 5.10 -10.01 6.54
C PRO A 53 4.95 -8.55 6.19
N LEU A 54 4.80 -8.25 4.89
CA LEU A 54 4.66 -6.88 4.41
C LEU A 54 3.57 -6.06 5.12
N PRO A 55 2.37 -6.61 5.43
CA PRO A 55 1.36 -5.91 6.22
C PRO A 55 1.91 -5.44 7.59
N ILE A 56 2.50 -6.36 8.34
CA ILE A 56 3.05 -6.12 9.68
C ILE A 56 4.19 -5.12 9.63
N PHE A 57 5.03 -5.21 8.58
CA PHE A 57 6.11 -4.27 8.36
C PHE A 57 5.60 -2.83 8.15
N ILE A 58 4.56 -2.66 7.34
CA ILE A 58 3.92 -1.36 7.11
C ILE A 58 3.35 -0.82 8.42
N GLU A 59 2.61 -1.63 9.19
CA GLU A 59 2.04 -1.23 10.48
C GLU A 59 3.12 -0.79 11.48
N ARG A 60 4.22 -1.55 11.61
CA ARG A 60 5.32 -1.22 12.52
C ARG A 60 5.99 0.11 12.18
N ILE A 61 6.29 0.35 10.90
CA ILE A 61 6.91 1.62 10.47
C ILE A 61 5.91 2.78 10.62
N TYR A 62 4.65 2.54 10.32
CA TYR A 62 3.60 3.53 10.48
C TYR A 62 3.47 3.97 11.93
N PHE A 63 3.36 3.01 12.85
CA PHE A 63 3.34 3.28 14.29
C PHE A 63 4.59 4.01 14.76
N LYS A 64 5.79 3.60 14.31
CA LYS A 64 7.04 4.27 14.67
C LYS A 64 7.09 5.74 14.22
N ARG A 65 6.50 6.08 13.07
CA ARG A 65 6.55 7.43 12.51
C ARG A 65 5.44 8.34 13.01
N PHE A 66 4.25 7.79 13.24
CA PHE A 66 3.04 8.58 13.54
C PHE A 66 2.45 8.31 14.92
N GLY A 67 2.94 7.31 15.66
CA GLY A 67 2.44 6.94 17.00
C GLY A 67 1.04 6.34 17.03
N ARG A 68 0.52 5.89 15.88
CA ARG A 68 -0.85 5.37 15.73
C ARG A 68 -0.84 4.06 14.95
N ASP A 69 -1.76 3.16 15.28
CA ASP A 69 -1.89 1.85 14.62
C ASP A 69 -2.60 1.97 13.26
N ARG A 70 -3.46 2.98 13.09
CA ARG A 70 -4.27 3.18 11.88
C ARG A 70 -4.27 4.62 11.37
N PRO A 71 -4.40 4.83 10.06
CA PRO A 71 -4.63 6.16 9.50
C PRO A 71 -6.02 6.67 9.92
N ILE A 72 -6.10 7.98 10.15
CA ILE A 72 -7.35 8.66 10.55
C ILE A 72 -8.42 8.51 9.45
N GLU A 73 -8.00 8.56 8.19
CA GLU A 73 -8.90 8.46 7.04
C GLU A 73 -8.41 7.37 6.10
N VAL A 74 -9.18 6.29 5.98
CA VAL A 74 -8.93 5.20 5.02
C VAL A 74 -9.74 5.48 3.77
N LYS A 75 -9.08 5.94 2.71
CA LYS A 75 -9.71 6.10 1.40
C LYS A 75 -9.26 4.97 0.48
N SER A 76 -10.18 4.50 -0.37
CA SER A 76 -9.85 3.49 -1.36
C SER A 76 -8.97 4.05 -2.47
N ILE A 77 -8.17 3.19 -3.11
CA ILE A 77 -7.36 3.58 -4.28
C ILE A 77 -8.25 4.20 -5.35
N GLU A 78 -9.50 3.77 -5.48
CA GLU A 78 -10.45 4.32 -6.46
C GLU A 78 -10.90 5.73 -6.07
N GLU A 79 -11.18 5.99 -4.80
CA GLU A 79 -11.69 7.28 -4.31
C GLU A 79 -10.64 8.39 -4.33
N ILE A 80 -9.39 8.09 -3.91
CA ILE A 80 -8.32 9.11 -3.78
C ILE A 80 -7.94 9.71 -5.14
N PHE A 81 -8.23 8.96 -6.17
CA PHE A 81 -7.44 8.92 -7.38
C PHE A 81 -8.45 9.21 -8.51
N GLY A 82 -9.70 8.76 -8.40
CA GLY A 82 -10.85 9.34 -9.12
C GLY A 82 -11.12 10.80 -8.77
N LYS A 83 -10.76 11.27 -7.55
CA LYS A 83 -10.80 12.70 -7.19
C LYS A 83 -9.72 13.56 -7.85
N LYS A 84 -8.62 12.95 -8.33
CA LYS A 84 -7.46 13.68 -8.89
C LYS A 84 -7.58 14.01 -10.38
N GLU A 85 -8.65 13.56 -11.04
CA GLU A 85 -8.97 13.84 -12.45
C GLU A 85 -10.07 14.91 -12.62
N LYS A 86 -10.39 15.66 -11.56
CA LYS A 86 -11.35 16.77 -11.58
C LYS A 86 -10.61 18.08 -11.29
#